data_AF-A0A218QWV0-F1
#
_entry.id   AF-A0A218QWV0-F1
#
_cell.length_a   1.000
_cell.length_b   1.000
_cell.length_c   1.000
_cell.angle_alpha   90.00
_cell.angle_beta   90.00
_cell.angle_gamma   90.00
#
_symmetry.space_group_name_H-M   'P 1'
#
loop_
_entity.id
_entity.type
_entity.pdbx_description
1 polymer ?
#
loop_
_entity_poly.entity_id
_entity_poly.type
_entity_poly.pdbx_seq_one_letter_code
_entity_poly.pdbx_strand_id
1 'polypeptide(L)' 'MINEIITIYAIIDDLLRAIGHKEDCRRNMTDAEVITTAVTAAMFFNGNHAKACDYMKDHKLISNML' A
#
# COMPACT_ATOMS: atom_id res chain seq x y z
N MET A 1 -8.83 -4.41 -10.53
CA MET A 1 -7.56 -4.16 -9.83
C MET A 1 -7.59 -2.93 -8.93
N ILE A 2 -7.95 -1.73 -9.41
CA ILE A 2 -7.97 -0.52 -8.56
C ILE A 2 -8.93 -0.65 -7.36
N ASN A 3 -10.16 -1.12 -7.57
CA ASN A 3 -11.13 -1.29 -6.47
C ASN A 3 -10.64 -2.28 -5.41
N GLU A 4 -9.99 -3.36 -5.83
CA GLU A 4 -9.39 -4.37 -4.96
C GLU A 4 -8.23 -3.77 -4.17
N ILE A 5 -7.37 -2.97 -4.80
CA ILE A 5 -6.29 -2.24 -4.12
C ILE A 5 -6.85 -1.25 -3.09
N ILE A 6 -7.89 -0.48 -3.44
CA ILE A 6 -8.56 0.43 -2.51
C ILE A 6 -9.17 -0.35 -1.33
N THR A 7 -9.78 -1.51 -1.61
CA THR A 7 -10.36 -2.37 -0.59
C THR A 7 -9.29 -2.92 0.35
N ILE A 8 -8.16 -3.39 -0.19
CA ILE A 8 -7.01 -3.87 0.56
C ILE A 8 -6.45 -2.75 1.44
N TYR A 9 -6.29 -1.55 0.89
CA TYR A 9 -5.86 -0.37 1.64
C TYR A 9 -6.79 -0.06 2.81
N ALA A 10 -8.10 0.00 2.57
CA ALA A 10 -9.08 0.30 3.61
C ALA A 10 -9.02 -0.72 4.76
N ILE A 11 -8.95 -2.02 4.42
CA ILE A 11 -8.85 -3.10 5.42
C ILE A 11 -7.56 -2.98 6.23
N ILE A 12 -6.42 -2.73 5.58
CA ILE A 12 -5.12 -2.61 6.26
C ILE A 12 -5.10 -1.37 7.16
N ASP A 13 -5.55 -0.22 6.66
CA ASP A 13 -5.58 1.05 7.38
C ASP A 13 -6.48 0.95 8.63
N ASP A 14 -7.67 0.36 8.50
CA ASP A 14 -8.55 0.11 9.63
C ASP A 14 -7.97 -0.89 10.62
N LEU A 15 -7.31 -1.96 10.15
CA LEU A 15 -6.65 -2.93 11.02
C LEU A 15 -5.52 -2.27 11.83
N LEU A 16 -4.64 -1.50 11.19
CA LEU A 16 -3.55 -0.80 11.86
C LEU A 16 -4.09 0.17 12.92
N ARG A 17 -5.17 0.90 12.64
CA ARG A 17 -5.86 1.73 13.64
C ARG A 17 -6.43 0.91 14.78
N ALA A 18 -7.10 -0.21 14.49
CA ALA A 18 -7.75 -1.06 15.49
C ALA A 18 -6.75 -1.67 16.48
N ILE A 19 -5.53 -2.00 16.03
CA ILE A 19 -4.46 -2.52 16.90
C ILE A 19 -3.65 -1.42 17.59
N GLY A 20 -3.99 -0.14 17.39
CA GLY A 20 -3.29 0.99 17.98
C GLY A 20 -1.88 1.21 17.41
N HIS A 21 -1.65 0.81 16.16
CA HIS A 21 -0.37 0.98 15.49
C HIS A 21 0.00 2.46 15.41
N LYS A 22 1.26 2.77 15.72
CA LYS A 22 1.80 4.12 15.67
C LYS A 22 2.84 4.21 14.57
N GLU A 23 2.60 5.17 13.71
CA GLU A 23 3.42 5.44 12.56
C GLU A 23 4.67 6.24 12.94
N ASP A 24 5.79 6.00 12.25
CA ASP A 24 7.01 6.77 12.45
C ASP A 24 6.85 8.19 11.87
N CYS A 25 7.24 9.22 12.62
CA CYS A 25 7.09 10.62 12.22
C CYS A 25 7.97 11.03 11.03
N ARG A 26 8.96 10.20 10.64
CA ARG A 26 9.91 10.47 9.54
C ARG A 26 9.49 9.80 8.23
N ARG A 27 8.37 9.07 8.21
CA ARG A 27 7.89 8.35 7.03
C ARG A 27 7.39 9.31 5.95
N ASN A 28 7.60 8.96 4.69
CA ASN A 28 7.01 9.65 3.53
C ASN A 28 5.80 8.89 2.94
N MET A 29 5.75 7.59 3.18
CA MET A 29 4.60 6.72 2.93
C MET A 29 4.08 6.19 4.26
N THR A 30 2.79 5.88 4.31
CA THR A 30 2.18 5.21 5.44
C THR A 30 2.49 3.72 5.49
N ASP A 31 2.51 3.12 6.68
CA ASP A 31 2.69 1.66 6.77
C ASP A 31 1.53 0.92 6.08
N ALA A 32 0.32 1.50 6.09
CA ALA A 32 -0.81 1.01 5.29
C ALA A 32 -0.51 1.00 3.77
N GLU A 33 0.06 2.08 3.24
CA GLU A 33 0.47 2.19 1.82
C GLU A 33 1.58 1.18 1.48
N VAL A 34 2.56 1.00 2.37
CA VAL A 34 3.65 0.02 2.20
C VAL A 34 3.09 -1.41 2.14
N ILE A 35 2.26 -1.79 3.11
CA ILE A 35 1.67 -3.14 3.16
C ILE A 35 0.74 -3.36 1.97
N THR A 36 -0.09 -2.37 1.62
CA THR A 36 -0.97 -2.45 0.43
C THR A 36 -0.17 -2.70 -0.84
N THR A 37 0.97 -2.03 -1.00
CA THR A 37 1.86 -2.22 -2.16
C THR A 37 2.47 -3.62 -2.18
N ALA A 38 2.89 -4.14 -1.03
CA ALA A 38 3.40 -5.51 -0.91
C ALA A 38 2.34 -6.57 -1.24
N VAL A 39 1.11 -6.40 -0.74
CA VAL A 39 -0.03 -7.29 -1.05
C VAL A 39 -0.38 -7.21 -2.54
N THR A 40 -0.39 -6.01 -3.11
CA THR A 40 -0.62 -5.80 -4.55
C THR A 40 0.42 -6.51 -5.40
N ALA A 41 1.70 -6.45 -4.99
CA ALA A 41 2.78 -7.18 -5.66
C ALA A 41 2.51 -8.69 -5.65
N ALA A 42 2.16 -9.25 -4.49
CA ALA A 42 1.87 -10.68 -4.34
C ALA A 42 0.65 -11.12 -5.16
N MET A 43 -0.44 -10.34 -5.15
CA MET A 43 -1.70 -10.71 -5.79
C MET A 43 -1.71 -10.51 -7.30
N PHE A 44 -1.09 -9.43 -7.80
CA PHE A 44 -1.26 -8.99 -9.19
C PHE A 44 0.03 -8.99 -10.01
N PHE A 45 1.19 -9.07 -9.37
CA PHE A 45 2.49 -8.95 -10.05
C PHE A 45 3.44 -10.12 -9.76
N ASN A 46 2.94 -11.28 -9.32
CA ASN A 46 3.74 -12.46 -8.97
C ASN A 46 4.88 -12.16 -7.96
N GLY A 47 4.62 -11.26 -7.00
CA GLY A 47 5.61 -10.80 -6.02
C GLY A 47 6.59 -9.74 -6.55
N ASN A 48 6.44 -9.25 -7.78
CA ASN A 48 7.31 -8.21 -8.31
C ASN A 48 6.96 -6.84 -7.72
N HIS A 49 7.70 -6.46 -6.68
CA HIS A 49 7.50 -5.19 -5.98
C HIS A 49 7.79 -3.96 -6.85
N ALA A 50 8.79 -4.01 -7.73
CA ALA A 50 9.10 -2.88 -8.63
C ALA A 50 7.91 -2.55 -9.54
N LYS A 51 7.31 -3.57 -10.16
CA LYS A 51 6.10 -3.40 -10.99
C LYS A 51 4.91 -2.89 -10.19
N ALA A 52 4.76 -3.34 -8.94
CA ALA A 52 3.72 -2.81 -8.07
C ALA A 52 3.95 -1.33 -7.74
N CYS A 53 5.18 -0.93 -7.41
CA CYS A 53 5.53 0.47 -7.17
C CYS A 53 5.27 1.34 -8.40
N ASP A 54 5.68 0.90 -9.59
CA ASP A 54 5.41 1.60 -10.86
C ASP A 54 3.90 1.77 -11.06
N TYR A 55 3.13 0.70 -10.87
CA TYR A 55 1.67 0.75 -11.00
C TYR A 55 1.04 1.75 -10.01
N MET A 56 1.46 1.75 -8.75
CA MET A 56 0.92 2.68 -7.76
C MET A 56 1.23 4.15 -8.10
N LYS A 57 2.42 4.42 -8.64
CA LYS A 57 2.85 5.75 -9.11
C LYS A 57 2.03 6.18 -10.33
N ASP A 58 1.98 5.34 -11.36
CA ASP A 58 1.32 5.64 -12.64
C ASP A 58 -0.17 5.90 -12.48
N HIS A 59 -0.82 5.18 -11.57
CA HIS A 59 -2.25 5.32 -11.27
C HIS A 59 -2.56 6.32 -10.15
N LYS A 60 -1.55 7.02 -9.61
CA LYS A 60 -1.69 8.03 -8.53
C LYS A 60 -2.39 7.50 -7.28
N LEU A 61 -2.23 6.20 -7.00
CA LEU A 61 -2.77 5.57 -5.80
C LEU A 61 -1.94 5.94 -4.58
N ILE A 62 -0.62 6.08 -4.75
CA ILE A 62 0.33 6.46 -3.70
C ILE A 62 1.31 7.48 -4.28
N SER A 63 1.12 8.74 -3.90
CA SER A 63 1.87 9.87 -4.48
C SER A 63 3.32 9.97 -4.01
N ASN A 64 3.61 9.52 -2.79
CA ASN A 64 4.93 9.61 -2.17
C ASN A 64 5.68 8.27 -2.21
N MET A 65 5.43 7.46 -3.23
CA MET A 65 6.00 6.12 -3.34
C MET A 65 7.54 6.16 -3.37
N LEU A 66 8.16 5.34 -2.51
CA LEU A 66 9.62 5.21 -2.34
C LEU A 66 10.39 5.07 -3.67
#